data_AF-A0A6A5AZ53-F1
#
_entry.id   AF-A0A6A5AZ53-F1
#
_cell.length_a   1.000
_cell.length_b   1.000
_cell.length_c   1.000
_cell.angle_alpha   90.00
_cell.angle_beta   90.00
_cell.angle_gamma   90.00
#
_symmetry.space_group_name_H-M   'P 1'
#
loop_
_entity.id
_entity.type
_entity.pdbx_description
1 polymer ?
#
loop_
_entity_poly.entity_id
_entity_poly.type
_entity_poly.pdbx_seq_one_letter_code
_entity_poly.pdbx_strand_id
1 'polypeptide(L)'
;MISNSLSENVAAFVSHKVHQTFKLNPSLSQKKDSLTLVKNIMMNIIKNFFDEKYRKIKMSNQKFSEKIIYVPGAFDLLLHSGFRTDGENAYLPMDVKVEVLDLVLSIIEGYEQGKFVVSTEKSSALNSVESTLKLNDLINASEKLKSDPSNIEYRLAYAKAAEDVKQTDLYDYCIRMLTESIENIVTNKIRDDLSVYKLYYRIASLHYSKGNLETSLSNVQLCEQLMTQCNDSVFTDTDHGLLHHLCACIYATKKQIPEAVAEFDKALKYNYDLRDNTLRQKGNTLATHYLDTFMKDNTKFDECVKGLLNLLDTECPGHEHVLLVLGIIHHRNGSVEGAIKYYNELLERPDRDVDGVMQSKVS
;
A
#
# COMPACT_ATOMS: atom_id res chain seq x y z
N MET A 1 -18.16 0.33 -5.41
CA MET A 1 -17.54 1.62 -5.07
C MET A 1 -16.10 1.43 -4.54
N ILE A 2 -15.24 0.75 -5.31
CA ILE A 2 -13.82 0.47 -4.96
C ILE A 2 -12.88 1.12 -6.01
N SER A 3 -13.36 2.08 -6.79
CA SER A 3 -12.68 2.57 -8.00
C SER A 3 -11.78 3.80 -7.81
N ASN A 4 -11.93 4.58 -6.73
CA ASN A 4 -11.31 5.90 -6.67
C ASN A 4 -9.95 5.94 -5.93
N SER A 5 -9.68 5.02 -4.99
CA SER A 5 -8.38 4.97 -4.31
C SER A 5 -7.27 4.34 -5.16
N LEU A 6 -7.63 3.50 -6.14
CA LEU A 6 -6.68 2.93 -7.09
C LEU A 6 -6.28 3.98 -8.15
N SER A 7 -7.19 4.85 -8.57
CA SER A 7 -6.90 5.90 -9.55
C SER A 7 -5.99 6.99 -8.99
N GLU A 8 -6.17 7.41 -7.74
CA GLU A 8 -5.33 8.47 -7.13
C GLU A 8 -3.90 8.02 -6.85
N ASN A 9 -3.71 6.77 -6.41
CA ASN A 9 -2.37 6.19 -6.20
C ASN A 9 -1.64 5.91 -7.51
N VAL A 10 -2.36 5.50 -8.56
CA VAL A 10 -1.80 5.34 -9.91
C VAL A 10 -1.46 6.71 -10.52
N ALA A 11 -2.24 7.77 -10.22
CA ALA A 11 -1.99 9.13 -10.72
C ALA A 11 -0.66 9.68 -10.20
N ALA A 12 -0.47 9.62 -8.89
CA ALA A 12 0.73 10.11 -8.22
C ALA A 12 1.96 9.30 -8.64
N PHE A 13 1.83 7.97 -8.76
CA PHE A 13 2.91 7.07 -9.16
C PHE A 13 3.31 7.24 -10.63
N VAL A 14 2.35 7.33 -11.55
CA VAL A 14 2.60 7.57 -12.98
C VAL A 14 3.19 8.97 -13.19
N SER A 15 2.66 9.99 -12.53
CA SER A 15 3.18 11.38 -12.62
C SER A 15 4.63 11.49 -12.14
N HIS A 16 4.95 10.88 -11.00
CA HIS A 16 6.30 10.85 -10.46
C HIS A 16 7.26 10.03 -11.35
N LYS A 17 6.80 8.89 -11.89
CA LYS A 17 7.64 8.04 -12.74
C LYS A 17 7.88 8.64 -14.11
N VAL A 18 6.88 9.16 -14.82
CA VAL A 18 7.04 9.93 -16.09
C VAL A 18 8.17 10.95 -15.98
N HIS A 19 8.22 11.66 -14.84
CA HIS A 19 9.23 12.67 -14.59
C HIS A 19 10.64 12.07 -14.38
N GLN A 20 10.75 10.92 -13.73
CA GLN A 20 12.01 10.21 -13.50
C GLN A 20 12.54 9.47 -14.72
N THR A 21 11.66 8.87 -15.52
CA THR A 21 12.09 8.05 -16.64
C THR A 21 12.75 8.83 -17.76
N PHE A 22 12.40 10.11 -17.90
CA PHE A 22 13.03 11.01 -18.86
C PHE A 22 14.34 11.68 -18.38
N LYS A 23 14.87 11.30 -17.20
CA LYS A 23 16.19 11.73 -16.72
C LYS A 23 17.37 11.02 -17.38
N LEU A 24 17.14 9.94 -18.13
CA LEU A 24 18.20 9.21 -18.84
C LEU A 24 18.57 9.84 -20.22
N ASN A 25 18.37 11.16 -20.37
CA ASN A 25 18.79 12.00 -21.50
C ASN A 25 18.41 11.57 -22.94
N PRO A 26 17.16 11.15 -23.24
CA PRO A 26 16.67 11.25 -24.62
C PRO A 26 16.51 12.73 -25.01
N SER A 27 16.81 13.06 -26.27
CA SER A 27 16.62 14.41 -26.81
C SER A 27 15.16 14.86 -26.66
N LEU A 28 14.91 16.17 -26.58
CA LEU A 28 13.55 16.71 -26.47
C LEU A 28 12.62 16.20 -27.59
N SER A 29 13.17 15.97 -28.79
CA SER A 29 12.45 15.39 -29.92
C SER A 29 12.06 13.94 -29.67
N GLN A 30 12.98 13.11 -29.16
CA GLN A 30 12.68 11.72 -28.80
C GLN A 30 11.61 11.64 -27.71
N LYS A 31 11.67 12.52 -26.69
CA LYS A 31 10.64 12.58 -25.64
C LYS A 31 9.24 12.84 -26.22
N LYS A 32 9.13 13.85 -27.07
CA LYS A 32 7.86 14.20 -27.74
C LYS A 32 7.34 13.07 -28.62
N ASP A 33 8.22 12.45 -29.40
CA ASP A 33 7.87 11.33 -30.28
C ASP A 33 7.37 10.10 -29.49
N SER A 34 8.03 9.77 -28.38
CA SER A 34 7.63 8.68 -27.49
C SER A 34 6.29 8.96 -26.83
N LEU A 35 6.11 10.14 -26.24
CA LEU A 35 4.86 10.54 -25.58
C LEU A 35 3.70 10.55 -26.58
N THR A 36 3.92 11.06 -27.79
CA THR A 36 2.93 11.02 -28.87
C THR A 36 2.54 9.60 -29.21
N LEU A 37 3.50 8.68 -29.31
CA LEU A 37 3.21 7.28 -29.63
C LEU A 37 2.46 6.57 -28.49
N VAL A 38 2.85 6.81 -27.22
CA VAL A 38 2.13 6.28 -26.05
C VAL A 38 0.70 6.81 -26.02
N LYS A 39 0.51 8.12 -26.26
CA LYS A 39 -0.80 8.75 -26.35
C LYS A 39 -1.68 8.06 -27.40
N ASN A 40 -1.13 7.83 -28.60
CA ASN A 40 -1.84 7.17 -29.68
C ASN A 40 -2.20 5.72 -29.35
N ILE A 41 -1.30 4.97 -28.69
CA ILE A 41 -1.58 3.62 -28.22
C ILE A 41 -2.76 3.63 -27.24
N MET A 42 -2.72 4.48 -26.23
CA MET A 42 -3.77 4.59 -25.21
C MET A 42 -5.11 5.02 -25.80
N MET A 43 -5.12 6.05 -26.67
CA MET A 43 -6.34 6.50 -27.34
C MET A 43 -6.95 5.40 -28.23
N ASN A 44 -6.12 4.62 -28.93
CA ASN A 44 -6.61 3.51 -29.74
C ASN A 44 -7.21 2.39 -28.90
N ILE A 45 -6.63 2.10 -27.73
CA ILE A 45 -7.18 1.14 -26.76
C ILE A 45 -8.48 1.68 -26.20
N ILE A 46 -8.55 2.92 -25.72
CA ILE A 46 -9.77 3.51 -25.16
C ILE A 46 -10.90 3.50 -26.18
N LYS A 47 -10.61 3.90 -27.43
CA LYS A 47 -11.59 3.90 -28.52
C LYS A 47 -12.12 2.50 -28.85
N ASN A 48 -11.29 1.47 -28.68
CA ASN A 48 -11.61 0.08 -29.02
C ASN A 48 -11.39 -0.84 -27.80
N PHE A 49 -11.93 -0.45 -26.64
CA PHE A 49 -11.53 -1.02 -25.34
C PHE A 49 -11.69 -2.54 -25.23
N PHE A 50 -12.70 -3.12 -25.86
CA PHE A 50 -12.96 -4.56 -25.79
C PHE A 50 -12.25 -5.39 -26.88
N ASP A 51 -11.50 -4.75 -27.77
CA ASP A 51 -10.81 -5.44 -28.85
C ASP A 51 -9.35 -5.73 -28.47
N GLU A 52 -9.06 -7.02 -28.25
CA GLU A 52 -7.74 -7.54 -27.89
C GLU A 52 -6.63 -7.13 -28.86
N LYS A 53 -6.97 -6.91 -30.15
CA LYS A 53 -6.01 -6.50 -31.17
C LYS A 53 -5.31 -5.19 -30.82
N TYR A 54 -6.02 -4.24 -30.21
CA TYR A 54 -5.45 -2.93 -29.85
C TYR A 54 -4.66 -2.97 -28.54
N ARG A 55 -4.89 -3.98 -27.71
CA ARG A 55 -4.23 -4.16 -26.41
C ARG A 55 -2.90 -4.88 -26.51
N LYS A 56 -2.54 -5.45 -27.67
CA LYS A 56 -1.33 -6.23 -27.87
C LYS A 56 -0.43 -5.61 -28.93
N ILE A 57 0.83 -5.39 -28.58
CA ILE A 57 1.83 -4.76 -29.45
C ILE A 57 3.06 -5.67 -29.50
N LYS A 58 3.45 -6.06 -30.72
CA LYS A 58 4.70 -6.80 -30.94
C LYS A 58 5.88 -5.89 -30.62
N MET A 59 6.76 -6.34 -29.73
CA MET A 59 7.95 -5.57 -29.34
C MET A 59 8.94 -5.42 -30.50
N SER A 60 8.92 -6.33 -31.47
CA SER A 60 9.70 -6.24 -32.71
C SER A 60 9.18 -5.21 -33.73
N ASN A 61 8.02 -4.58 -33.49
CA ASN A 61 7.53 -3.53 -34.38
C ASN A 61 8.51 -2.35 -34.40
N GLN A 62 9.05 -2.03 -35.57
CA GLN A 62 10.10 -1.02 -35.73
C GLN A 62 9.76 0.33 -35.09
N LYS A 63 8.53 0.84 -35.29
CA LYS A 63 8.12 2.13 -34.71
C LYS A 63 8.01 2.06 -33.19
N PHE A 64 7.55 0.93 -32.66
CA PHE A 64 7.42 0.72 -31.23
C PHE A 64 8.79 0.52 -30.58
N SER A 65 9.68 -0.26 -31.18
CA SER A 65 11.01 -0.49 -30.65
C SER A 65 11.84 0.80 -30.63
N GLU A 66 11.89 1.53 -31.74
CA GLU A 66 12.65 2.78 -31.88
C GLU A 66 12.17 3.88 -30.93
N LYS A 67 10.85 4.02 -30.74
CA LYS A 67 10.27 5.15 -30.00
C LYS A 67 9.88 4.82 -28.56
N ILE A 68 9.76 3.55 -28.19
CA ILE A 68 9.32 3.14 -26.85
C ILE A 68 10.38 2.29 -26.16
N ILE A 69 10.84 1.20 -26.80
CA ILE A 69 11.75 0.24 -26.14
C ILE A 69 13.15 0.84 -25.99
N TYR A 70 13.67 1.45 -27.05
CA TYR A 70 15.02 2.03 -27.06
C TYR A 70 15.07 3.47 -26.56
N VAL A 71 13.92 4.09 -26.27
CA VAL A 71 13.90 5.40 -25.62
C VAL A 71 13.85 5.16 -24.11
N PRO A 72 14.91 5.51 -23.36
CA PRO A 72 14.95 5.30 -21.93
C PRO A 72 13.71 5.87 -21.26
N GLY A 73 12.99 4.98 -20.58
CA GLY A 73 11.85 5.34 -19.77
C GLY A 73 10.49 5.52 -20.47
N ALA A 74 10.45 5.44 -21.80
CA ALA A 74 9.18 5.45 -22.53
C ALA A 74 8.41 4.14 -22.35
N PHE A 75 9.10 3.00 -22.25
CA PHE A 75 8.45 1.71 -22.01
C PHE A 75 7.89 1.56 -20.59
N ASP A 76 8.58 2.10 -19.58
CA ASP A 76 8.10 2.06 -18.20
C ASP A 76 6.76 2.80 -18.03
N LEU A 77 6.51 3.84 -18.84
CA LEU A 77 5.22 4.52 -18.88
C LEU A 77 4.07 3.58 -19.25
N LEU A 78 4.31 2.62 -20.14
CA LEU A 78 3.33 1.58 -20.48
C LEU A 78 3.20 0.56 -19.35
N LEU A 79 4.31 0.14 -18.74
CA LEU A 79 4.25 -0.79 -17.61
C LEU A 79 3.44 -0.19 -16.44
N HIS A 80 3.63 1.10 -16.17
CA HIS A 80 2.91 1.82 -15.12
C HIS A 80 1.44 2.10 -15.45
N SER A 81 1.05 2.11 -16.74
CA SER A 81 -0.36 2.12 -17.15
C SER A 81 -1.01 0.73 -17.15
N GLY A 82 -0.27 -0.30 -16.71
CA GLY A 82 -0.77 -1.66 -16.52
C GLY A 82 -0.36 -2.66 -17.61
N PHE A 83 0.48 -2.26 -18.58
CA PHE A 83 0.99 -3.20 -19.57
C PHE A 83 1.90 -4.25 -18.91
N ARG A 84 1.86 -5.46 -19.46
CA ARG A 84 2.70 -6.59 -19.11
C ARG A 84 3.45 -7.07 -20.35
N THR A 85 4.45 -7.92 -20.15
CA THR A 85 5.22 -8.54 -21.25
C THR A 85 5.03 -10.05 -21.25
N ASP A 86 4.86 -10.64 -22.44
CA ASP A 86 4.84 -12.10 -22.65
C ASP A 86 6.07 -12.59 -23.44
N GLY A 87 7.18 -11.85 -23.33
CA GLY A 87 8.43 -12.09 -24.06
C GLY A 87 8.48 -11.36 -25.40
N GLU A 88 7.55 -11.67 -26.30
CA GLU A 88 7.53 -11.06 -27.65
C GLU A 88 6.58 -9.86 -27.78
N ASN A 89 5.63 -9.71 -26.85
CA ASN A 89 4.63 -8.66 -26.91
C ASN A 89 4.55 -7.89 -25.60
N ALA A 90 4.28 -6.59 -25.73
CA ALA A 90 3.69 -5.79 -24.69
C ALA A 90 2.17 -5.89 -24.82
N TYR A 91 1.47 -6.25 -23.75
CA TYR A 91 0.02 -6.38 -23.76
C TYR A 91 -0.64 -5.74 -22.54
N LEU A 92 -1.83 -5.18 -22.72
CA LEU A 92 -2.64 -4.65 -21.63
C LEU A 92 -3.74 -5.65 -21.25
N PRO A 93 -3.67 -6.26 -20.06
CA PRO A 93 -4.71 -7.18 -19.57
C PRO A 93 -6.13 -6.57 -19.58
N MET A 94 -7.14 -7.42 -19.75
CA MET A 94 -8.55 -6.99 -19.80
C MET A 94 -9.11 -6.49 -18.47
N ASP A 95 -8.47 -6.84 -17.35
CA ASP A 95 -8.82 -6.37 -16.00
C ASP A 95 -8.34 -4.93 -15.72
N VAL A 96 -7.48 -4.35 -16.59
CA VAL A 96 -7.10 -2.94 -16.50
C VAL A 96 -8.24 -2.06 -16.99
N LYS A 97 -8.71 -1.18 -16.10
CA LYS A 97 -9.86 -0.31 -16.32
C LYS A 97 -9.52 0.89 -17.21
N VAL A 98 -10.50 1.38 -17.97
CA VAL A 98 -10.35 2.54 -18.89
C VAL A 98 -9.83 3.77 -18.15
N GLU A 99 -10.31 4.00 -16.93
CA GLU A 99 -10.03 5.19 -16.14
C GLU A 99 -8.55 5.34 -15.80
N VAL A 100 -7.80 4.23 -15.73
CA VAL A 100 -6.34 4.25 -15.57
C VAL A 100 -5.66 4.84 -16.81
N LEU A 101 -6.16 4.53 -18.00
CA LEU A 101 -5.61 5.03 -19.26
C LEU A 101 -5.95 6.51 -19.47
N ASP A 102 -7.17 6.93 -19.16
CA ASP A 102 -7.58 8.34 -19.21
C ASP A 102 -6.73 9.21 -18.27
N LEU A 103 -6.43 8.67 -17.08
CA LEU A 103 -5.57 9.33 -16.12
C LEU A 103 -4.14 9.50 -16.63
N VAL A 104 -3.53 8.44 -17.17
CA VAL A 104 -2.18 8.55 -17.75
C VAL A 104 -2.14 9.54 -18.91
N LEU A 105 -3.19 9.56 -19.74
CA LEU A 105 -3.33 10.56 -20.81
C LEU A 105 -3.35 11.99 -20.27
N SER A 106 -4.13 12.26 -19.22
CA SER A 106 -4.20 13.60 -18.61
C SER A 106 -2.84 14.06 -18.07
N ILE A 107 -2.02 13.13 -17.56
CA ILE A 107 -0.67 13.40 -17.08
C ILE A 107 0.27 13.75 -18.24
N ILE A 108 0.22 12.99 -19.33
CA ILE A 108 1.01 13.27 -20.55
C ILE A 108 0.66 14.66 -21.10
N GLU A 109 -0.62 15.00 -21.16
CA GLU A 109 -1.09 16.30 -21.64
C GLU A 109 -0.67 17.46 -20.73
N GLY A 110 -0.72 17.27 -19.41
CA GLY A 110 -0.21 18.23 -18.43
C GLY A 110 1.29 18.47 -18.56
N TYR A 111 2.07 17.41 -18.85
CA TYR A 111 3.50 17.48 -19.09
C TYR A 111 3.83 18.25 -20.39
N GLU A 112 3.12 17.99 -21.48
CA GLU A 112 3.29 18.70 -22.76
C GLU A 112 2.98 20.21 -22.66
N GLN A 113 2.09 20.61 -21.75
CA GLN A 113 1.69 22.00 -21.52
C GLN A 113 2.62 22.78 -20.56
N GLY A 114 3.66 22.16 -20.01
CA GLY A 114 4.66 22.83 -19.16
C GLY A 114 4.14 23.29 -17.79
N LYS A 115 3.05 22.70 -17.27
CA LYS A 115 2.39 23.09 -16.01
C LYS A 115 2.94 22.39 -14.76
N PHE A 116 4.10 21.74 -14.84
CA PHE A 116 4.68 20.97 -13.73
C PHE A 116 6.01 21.59 -13.26
N VAL A 117 6.04 22.15 -12.05
CA VAL A 117 7.26 22.64 -11.37
C VAL A 117 7.62 21.64 -10.27
N VAL A 118 8.88 21.22 -10.23
CA VAL A 118 9.38 20.05 -9.50
C VAL A 118 10.12 20.49 -8.23
N SER A 119 9.74 19.93 -7.08
CA SER A 119 10.57 19.86 -5.88
C SER A 119 10.91 18.42 -5.52
N THR A 120 12.18 18.06 -5.78
CA THR A 120 13.11 17.17 -5.02
C THR A 120 12.89 15.65 -4.86
N GLU A 121 13.28 14.90 -5.90
CA GLU A 121 14.27 13.79 -6.02
C GLU A 121 14.74 12.82 -4.89
N LYS A 122 14.32 12.86 -3.62
CA LYS A 122 14.89 11.90 -2.61
C LYS A 122 14.03 10.67 -2.28
N SER A 123 12.72 10.74 -2.45
CA SER A 123 11.78 9.69 -2.00
C SER A 123 11.81 8.41 -2.85
N SER A 124 12.04 8.50 -4.17
CA SER A 124 12.03 7.32 -5.06
C SER A 124 13.23 6.40 -4.96
N ALA A 125 14.40 6.96 -4.63
CA ALA A 125 15.61 6.16 -4.46
C ALA A 125 15.48 5.27 -3.22
N LEU A 126 14.92 5.83 -2.13
CA LEU A 126 14.57 5.06 -0.93
C LEU A 126 13.59 3.93 -1.25
N ASN A 127 12.48 4.22 -1.95
CA ASN A 127 11.46 3.21 -2.26
C ASN A 127 11.99 2.08 -3.17
N SER A 128 12.89 2.38 -4.11
CA SER A 128 13.55 1.34 -4.92
C SER A 128 14.53 0.49 -4.11
N VAL A 129 15.30 1.11 -3.21
CA VAL A 129 16.24 0.41 -2.34
C VAL A 129 15.48 -0.46 -1.33
N GLU A 130 14.39 0.05 -0.76
CA GLU A 130 13.53 -0.70 0.17
C GLU A 130 12.88 -1.91 -0.50
N SER A 131 12.42 -1.77 -1.75
CA SER A 131 11.85 -2.88 -2.52
C SER A 131 12.90 -3.96 -2.83
N THR A 132 14.13 -3.56 -3.17
CA THR A 132 15.24 -4.50 -3.41
C THR A 132 15.68 -5.18 -2.11
N LEU A 133 15.72 -4.46 -0.99
CA LEU A 133 16.02 -5.02 0.33
C LEU A 133 14.97 -6.08 0.72
N LYS A 134 13.67 -5.78 0.61
CA LYS A 134 12.59 -6.72 0.91
C LYS A 134 12.63 -7.97 0.01
N LEU A 135 12.99 -7.82 -1.27
CA LEU A 135 13.16 -8.96 -2.17
C LEU A 135 14.36 -9.84 -1.77
N ASN A 136 15.48 -9.23 -1.37
CA ASN A 136 16.64 -9.96 -0.87
C ASN A 136 16.31 -10.71 0.43
N ASP A 137 15.51 -10.12 1.31
CA ASP A 137 15.03 -10.80 2.53
C ASP A 137 14.22 -12.06 2.20
N LEU A 138 13.36 -12.00 1.17
CA LEU A 138 12.62 -13.17 0.69
C LEU A 138 13.54 -14.25 0.12
N ILE A 139 14.53 -13.85 -0.70
CA ILE A 139 15.52 -14.78 -1.27
C ILE A 139 16.30 -15.47 -0.14
N ASN A 140 16.85 -14.70 0.79
CA ASN A 140 17.62 -15.21 1.93
C ASN A 140 16.77 -16.13 2.82
N ALA A 141 15.51 -15.76 3.11
CA ALA A 141 14.59 -16.60 3.86
C ALA A 141 14.28 -17.90 3.11
N SER A 142 14.13 -17.84 1.78
CA SER A 142 13.91 -19.02 0.94
C SER A 142 15.10 -19.99 0.96
N GLU A 143 16.33 -19.47 0.98
CA GLU A 143 17.55 -20.29 1.05
C GLU A 143 17.68 -20.99 2.39
N LYS A 144 17.40 -20.28 3.50
CA LYS A 144 17.34 -20.88 4.84
C LYS A 144 16.24 -21.93 4.93
N LEU A 145 15.08 -21.67 4.36
CA LEU A 145 13.99 -22.65 4.34
C LEU A 145 14.34 -23.89 3.50
N LYS A 146 15.11 -23.74 2.43
CA LYS A 146 15.62 -24.88 1.64
C LYS A 146 16.61 -25.74 2.43
N SER A 147 17.44 -25.13 3.28
CA SER A 147 18.44 -25.88 4.06
C SER A 147 17.84 -26.63 5.25
N ASP A 148 16.81 -26.08 5.88
CA ASP A 148 16.03 -26.78 6.91
C ASP A 148 14.53 -26.44 6.77
N PRO A 149 13.79 -27.23 5.97
CA PRO A 149 12.37 -27.01 5.74
C PRO A 149 11.50 -27.17 6.98
N SER A 150 12.01 -27.78 8.06
CA SER A 150 11.24 -28.05 9.29
C SER A 150 11.36 -26.94 10.32
N ASN A 151 12.31 -26.02 10.14
CA ASN A 151 12.60 -24.97 11.09
C ASN A 151 11.49 -23.89 11.13
N ILE A 152 10.82 -23.76 12.28
CA ILE A 152 9.72 -22.82 12.48
C ILE A 152 10.14 -21.37 12.23
N GLU A 153 11.33 -20.97 12.69
CA GLU A 153 11.81 -19.59 12.53
C GLU A 153 12.07 -19.26 11.05
N TYR A 154 12.53 -20.22 10.25
CA TYR A 154 12.69 -20.03 8.80
C TYR A 154 11.35 -19.94 8.07
N ARG A 155 10.37 -20.76 8.49
CA ARG A 155 8.99 -20.69 7.99
C ARG A 155 8.35 -19.34 8.29
N LEU A 156 8.49 -18.85 9.52
CA LEU A 156 8.00 -17.53 9.94
C LEU A 156 8.68 -16.39 9.18
N ALA A 157 10.00 -16.44 9.02
CA ALA A 157 10.76 -15.45 8.29
C ALA A 157 10.35 -15.40 6.80
N TYR A 158 10.17 -16.56 6.17
CA TYR A 158 9.73 -16.65 4.78
C TYR A 158 8.32 -16.07 4.59
N ALA A 159 7.38 -16.42 5.49
CA ALA A 159 6.03 -15.88 5.46
C ALA A 159 5.99 -14.36 5.66
N LYS A 160 6.79 -13.83 6.59
CA LYS A 160 6.94 -12.37 6.79
C LYS A 160 7.49 -11.70 5.53
N ALA A 161 8.55 -12.24 4.95
CA ALA A 161 9.15 -11.66 3.75
C ALA A 161 8.18 -11.67 2.56
N ALA A 162 7.41 -12.75 2.39
CA ALA A 162 6.37 -12.84 1.36
C ALA A 162 5.28 -11.77 1.53
N GLU A 163 4.90 -11.48 2.78
CA GLU A 163 3.98 -10.40 3.13
C GLU A 163 4.56 -9.02 2.81
N ASP A 164 5.82 -8.76 3.23
CA ASP A 164 6.50 -7.49 3.04
C ASP A 164 6.68 -7.13 1.55
N VAL A 165 6.92 -8.12 0.68
CA VAL A 165 6.98 -7.93 -0.79
C VAL A 165 5.62 -7.99 -1.48
N LYS A 166 4.54 -8.23 -0.73
CA LYS A 166 3.16 -8.36 -1.23
C LYS A 166 3.00 -9.45 -2.32
N GLN A 167 3.74 -10.55 -2.22
CA GLN A 167 3.60 -11.69 -3.13
C GLN A 167 2.43 -12.58 -2.71
N THR A 168 1.22 -12.18 -3.11
CA THR A 168 -0.03 -12.85 -2.74
C THR A 168 -0.10 -14.31 -3.17
N ASP A 169 0.56 -14.66 -4.27
CA ASP A 169 0.60 -16.04 -4.79
C ASP A 169 1.30 -17.01 -3.84
N LEU A 170 2.16 -16.50 -2.94
CA LEU A 170 2.86 -17.30 -1.94
C LEU A 170 2.06 -17.49 -0.65
N TYR A 171 0.97 -16.74 -0.45
CA TYR A 171 0.27 -16.73 0.84
C TYR A 171 -0.37 -18.09 1.15
N ASP A 172 -0.96 -18.76 0.17
CA ASP A 172 -1.55 -20.09 0.39
C ASP A 172 -0.49 -21.14 0.74
N TYR A 173 0.67 -21.06 0.09
CA TYR A 173 1.81 -21.91 0.42
C TYR A 173 2.29 -21.64 1.86
N CYS A 174 2.44 -20.35 2.22
CA CYS A 174 2.88 -19.96 3.55
C CYS A 174 1.88 -20.40 4.63
N ILE A 175 0.58 -20.17 4.42
CA ILE A 175 -0.48 -20.59 5.35
C ILE A 175 -0.42 -22.10 5.56
N ARG A 176 -0.40 -22.89 4.48
CA ARG A 176 -0.34 -24.36 4.59
C ARG A 176 0.89 -24.82 5.37
N MET A 177 2.06 -24.29 5.04
CA MET A 177 3.32 -24.60 5.73
C MET A 177 3.28 -24.23 7.22
N LEU A 178 2.71 -23.08 7.59
CA LEU A 178 2.59 -22.68 8.98
C LEU A 178 1.60 -23.58 9.73
N THR A 179 0.46 -23.95 9.11
CA THR A 179 -0.51 -24.90 9.67
C THR A 179 0.10 -26.27 9.92
N GLU A 180 0.86 -26.82 8.98
CA GLU A 180 1.60 -28.08 9.16
C GLU A 180 2.57 -28.01 10.36
N SER A 181 3.13 -26.83 10.64
CA SER A 181 4.01 -26.62 11.80
C SER A 181 3.24 -26.69 13.12
N ILE A 182 2.05 -26.08 13.16
CA ILE A 182 1.16 -26.14 14.33
C ILE A 182 0.73 -27.59 14.59
N GLU A 183 0.27 -28.29 13.55
CA GLU A 183 -0.14 -29.70 13.66
C GLU A 183 0.98 -30.58 14.21
N ASN A 184 2.23 -30.35 13.79
CA ASN A 184 3.39 -31.07 14.29
C ASN A 184 3.64 -30.82 15.79
N ILE A 185 3.63 -29.55 16.22
CA ILE A 185 3.81 -29.17 17.64
C ILE A 185 2.71 -29.83 18.50
N VAL A 186 1.45 -29.72 18.07
CA VAL A 186 0.29 -30.27 18.79
C VAL A 186 0.36 -31.79 18.85
N THR A 187 0.65 -32.46 17.74
CA THR A 187 0.74 -33.93 17.66
C THR A 187 1.84 -34.47 18.56
N ASN A 188 2.99 -33.80 18.59
CA ASN A 188 4.13 -34.20 19.40
C ASN A 188 4.05 -33.72 20.85
N LYS A 189 2.94 -33.07 21.24
CA LYS A 189 2.71 -32.51 22.59
C LYS A 189 3.86 -31.63 23.06
N ILE A 190 4.46 -30.89 22.13
CA ILE A 190 5.54 -29.96 22.42
C ILE A 190 4.90 -28.74 23.10
N ARG A 191 5.31 -28.45 24.33
CA ARG A 191 4.83 -27.28 25.07
C ARG A 191 5.61 -26.04 24.64
N ASP A 192 5.19 -25.44 23.53
CA ASP A 192 5.79 -24.24 22.96
C ASP A 192 4.69 -23.23 22.53
N ASP A 193 4.01 -22.69 23.54
CA ASP A 193 2.86 -21.80 23.36
C ASP A 193 3.25 -20.50 22.63
N LEU A 194 4.50 -20.03 22.79
CA LEU A 194 5.01 -18.84 22.10
C LEU A 194 5.18 -19.09 20.60
N SER A 195 5.77 -20.21 20.19
CA SER A 195 5.88 -20.54 18.76
C SER A 195 4.51 -20.74 18.13
N VAL A 196 3.58 -21.41 18.82
CA VAL A 196 2.21 -21.60 18.34
C VAL A 196 1.50 -20.25 18.17
N TYR A 197 1.64 -19.34 19.13
CA TYR A 197 1.16 -17.96 19.00
C TYR A 197 1.72 -17.25 17.77
N LYS A 198 3.05 -17.28 17.57
CA LYS A 198 3.69 -16.63 16.41
C LYS A 198 3.18 -17.19 15.08
N LEU A 199 2.96 -18.50 15.02
CA LEU A 199 2.40 -19.18 13.85
C LEU A 199 0.95 -18.72 13.57
N TYR A 200 0.08 -18.73 14.58
CA TYR A 200 -1.30 -18.25 14.44
C TYR A 200 -1.38 -16.77 14.08
N TYR A 201 -0.57 -15.92 14.73
CA TYR A 201 -0.49 -14.50 14.42
C TYR A 201 -0.10 -14.28 12.94
N ARG A 202 0.90 -15.01 12.45
CA ARG A 202 1.33 -14.87 11.05
C ARG A 202 0.27 -15.37 10.07
N ILE A 203 -0.40 -16.49 10.38
CA ILE A 203 -1.53 -16.99 9.59
C ILE A 203 -2.66 -15.96 9.56
N ALA A 204 -2.98 -15.34 10.70
CA ALA A 204 -3.99 -14.28 10.79
C ALA A 204 -3.63 -13.09 9.90
N SER A 205 -2.37 -12.62 9.94
CA SER A 205 -1.87 -11.51 9.12
C SER A 205 -1.98 -11.83 7.62
N LEU A 206 -1.58 -13.03 7.20
CA LEU A 206 -1.70 -13.46 5.81
C LEU A 206 -3.16 -13.53 5.35
N HIS A 207 -4.06 -14.07 6.17
CA HIS A 207 -5.50 -14.09 5.86
C HIS A 207 -6.09 -12.68 5.78
N TYR A 208 -5.68 -11.76 6.65
CA TYR A 208 -6.06 -10.35 6.58
C TYR A 208 -5.60 -9.74 5.25
N SER A 209 -4.34 -9.94 4.89
CA SER A 209 -3.75 -9.47 3.62
C SER A 209 -4.45 -10.06 2.38
N LYS A 210 -5.03 -11.27 2.49
CA LYS A 210 -5.90 -11.87 1.44
C LYS A 210 -7.33 -11.32 1.41
N GLY A 211 -7.76 -10.57 2.41
CA GLY A 211 -9.16 -10.15 2.60
C GLY A 211 -10.06 -11.23 3.22
N ASN A 212 -9.50 -12.32 3.74
CA ASN A 212 -10.24 -13.39 4.43
C ASN A 212 -10.46 -13.00 5.91
N LEU A 213 -11.27 -11.96 6.14
CA LEU A 213 -11.39 -11.30 7.44
C LEU A 213 -11.91 -12.21 8.56
N GLU A 214 -12.89 -13.08 8.28
CA GLU A 214 -13.42 -14.00 9.30
C GLU A 214 -12.37 -15.02 9.73
N THR A 215 -11.65 -15.62 8.79
CA THR A 215 -10.58 -16.58 9.10
C THR A 215 -9.44 -15.91 9.84
N SER A 216 -9.09 -14.67 9.45
CA SER A 216 -8.09 -13.89 10.16
C SER A 216 -8.50 -13.64 11.62
N LEU A 217 -9.75 -13.21 11.85
CA LEU A 217 -10.28 -12.97 13.19
C LEU A 217 -10.32 -14.24 14.05
N SER A 218 -10.73 -15.38 13.48
CA SER A 218 -10.68 -16.66 14.20
C SER A 218 -9.27 -17.02 14.67
N ASN A 219 -8.24 -16.73 13.87
CA ASN A 219 -6.84 -16.97 14.28
C ASN A 219 -6.37 -15.96 15.34
N VAL A 220 -6.81 -14.69 15.27
CA VAL A 220 -6.57 -13.71 16.34
C VAL A 220 -7.17 -14.18 17.67
N GLN A 221 -8.39 -14.74 17.65
CA GLN A 221 -9.03 -15.28 18.85
C GLN A 221 -8.27 -16.48 19.44
N LEU A 222 -7.67 -17.32 18.59
CA LEU A 222 -6.80 -18.41 19.07
C LEU A 222 -5.54 -17.85 19.75
N CYS A 223 -4.94 -16.78 19.21
CA CYS A 223 -3.84 -16.09 19.86
C CYS A 223 -4.24 -15.52 21.24
N GLU A 224 -5.39 -14.86 21.35
CA GLU A 224 -5.89 -14.32 22.62
C GLU A 224 -6.14 -15.42 23.66
N GLN A 225 -6.69 -16.56 23.23
CA GLN A 225 -6.89 -17.72 24.10
C GLN A 225 -5.56 -18.27 24.61
N LEU A 226 -4.54 -18.38 23.75
CA LEU A 226 -3.20 -18.81 24.16
C LEU A 226 -2.57 -17.84 25.15
N MET A 227 -2.67 -16.53 24.89
CA MET A 227 -2.19 -15.48 25.78
C MET A 227 -2.86 -15.57 27.16
N THR A 228 -4.17 -15.79 27.21
CA THR A 228 -4.93 -15.89 28.47
C THR A 228 -4.62 -17.16 29.26
N GLN A 229 -4.33 -18.27 28.56
CA GLN A 229 -4.05 -19.57 29.20
C GLN A 229 -2.59 -19.68 29.69
N CYS A 230 -1.69 -18.88 29.13
CA CYS A 230 -0.30 -18.82 29.57
C CYS A 230 -0.13 -17.75 30.65
N ASN A 231 0.96 -17.86 31.41
CA ASN A 231 1.33 -16.82 32.36
C ASN A 231 1.86 -15.60 31.58
N ASP A 232 1.47 -14.38 31.98
CA ASP A 232 1.84 -13.12 31.28
C ASP A 232 3.35 -12.97 31.01
N SER A 233 4.20 -13.66 31.78
CA SER A 233 5.66 -13.67 31.59
C SER A 233 6.15 -14.31 30.28
N VAL A 234 5.30 -15.05 29.56
CA VAL A 234 5.67 -15.71 28.29
C VAL A 234 5.60 -14.73 27.11
N PHE A 235 4.68 -13.79 27.16
CA PHE A 235 4.39 -12.86 26.07
C PHE A 235 4.89 -11.47 26.40
N THR A 236 5.44 -10.79 25.40
CA THR A 236 5.94 -9.44 25.56
C THR A 236 4.84 -8.41 25.36
N ASP A 237 5.05 -7.18 25.84
CA ASP A 237 4.18 -6.04 25.49
C ASP A 237 4.08 -5.85 23.97
N THR A 238 5.16 -6.15 23.24
CA THR A 238 5.17 -6.14 21.78
C THR A 238 4.20 -7.15 21.18
N ASP A 239 4.14 -8.37 21.72
CA ASP A 239 3.21 -9.39 21.24
C ASP A 239 1.76 -8.95 21.42
N HIS A 240 1.42 -8.43 22.60
CA HIS A 240 0.09 -7.91 22.89
C HIS A 240 -0.27 -6.71 21.99
N GLY A 241 0.65 -5.76 21.84
CA GLY A 241 0.45 -4.58 20.98
C GLY A 241 0.22 -4.94 19.51
N LEU A 242 0.97 -5.91 18.98
CA LEU A 242 0.82 -6.40 17.61
C LEU A 242 -0.52 -7.11 17.39
N LEU A 243 -0.96 -7.95 18.33
CA LEU A 243 -2.22 -8.67 18.22
C LEU A 243 -3.42 -7.71 18.18
N HIS A 244 -3.47 -6.75 19.11
CA HIS A 244 -4.53 -5.74 19.15
C HIS A 244 -4.51 -4.83 17.91
N HIS A 245 -3.33 -4.48 17.40
CA HIS A 245 -3.22 -3.74 16.14
C HIS A 245 -3.83 -4.49 14.95
N LEU A 246 -3.54 -5.79 14.81
CA LEU A 246 -4.10 -6.61 13.75
C LEU A 246 -5.62 -6.74 13.90
N CYS A 247 -6.11 -6.97 15.12
CA CYS A 247 -7.54 -7.02 15.43
C CYS A 247 -8.25 -5.72 15.03
N ALA A 248 -7.66 -4.58 15.38
CA ALA A 248 -8.17 -3.26 15.00
C ALA A 248 -8.25 -3.07 13.48
N CYS A 249 -7.21 -3.47 12.75
CA CYS A 249 -7.18 -3.40 11.28
C CYS A 249 -8.29 -4.27 10.64
N ILE A 250 -8.55 -5.45 11.19
CA ILE A 250 -9.64 -6.33 10.74
C ILE A 250 -10.99 -5.65 10.95
N TYR A 251 -11.27 -5.13 12.15
CA TYR A 251 -12.52 -4.42 12.44
C TYR A 251 -12.70 -3.16 11.58
N ALA A 252 -11.62 -2.40 11.35
CA ALA A 252 -11.65 -1.22 10.49
C ALA A 252 -12.06 -1.60 9.06
N THR A 253 -11.50 -2.69 8.52
CA THR A 253 -11.84 -3.20 7.19
C THR A 253 -13.29 -3.70 7.12
N LYS A 254 -13.80 -4.27 8.21
CA LYS A 254 -15.22 -4.66 8.36
C LYS A 254 -16.17 -3.47 8.59
N LYS A 255 -15.66 -2.23 8.62
CA LYS A 255 -16.39 -0.99 8.95
C LYS A 255 -16.99 -0.97 10.36
N GLN A 256 -16.47 -1.79 11.27
CA GLN A 256 -16.83 -1.81 12.69
C GLN A 256 -15.95 -0.82 13.45
N ILE A 257 -16.24 0.47 13.25
CA ILE A 257 -15.37 1.57 13.70
C ILE A 257 -15.21 1.65 15.22
N PRO A 258 -16.28 1.52 16.04
CA PRO A 258 -16.13 1.55 17.51
C PRO A 258 -15.20 0.44 18.02
N GLU A 259 -15.35 -0.77 17.50
CA GLU A 259 -14.53 -1.93 17.84
C GLU A 259 -13.08 -1.73 17.38
N ALA A 260 -12.87 -1.24 16.17
CA ALA A 260 -11.54 -0.94 15.65
C ALA A 260 -10.79 0.08 16.51
N VAL A 261 -11.47 1.16 16.89
CA VAL A 261 -10.89 2.22 17.74
C VAL A 261 -10.54 1.68 19.13
N ALA A 262 -11.43 0.88 19.72
CA ALA A 262 -11.18 0.25 21.02
C ALA A 262 -9.95 -0.67 20.99
N GLU A 263 -9.78 -1.45 19.92
CA GLU A 263 -8.62 -2.31 19.73
C GLU A 263 -7.33 -1.50 19.46
N PHE A 264 -7.39 -0.42 18.67
CA PHE A 264 -6.25 0.48 18.53
C PHE A 264 -5.84 1.09 19.88
N ASP A 265 -6.80 1.48 20.71
CA ASP A 265 -6.53 2.01 22.05
C ASP A 265 -5.93 0.97 22.99
N LYS A 266 -6.33 -0.30 22.88
CA LYS A 266 -5.65 -1.39 23.60
C LYS A 266 -4.21 -1.55 23.11
N ALA A 267 -3.99 -1.56 21.80
CA ALA A 267 -2.66 -1.70 21.22
C ALA A 267 -1.71 -0.58 21.68
N LEU A 268 -2.19 0.67 21.74
CA LEU A 268 -1.42 1.85 22.15
C LEU A 268 -1.10 1.91 23.65
N LYS A 269 -1.71 1.07 24.49
CA LYS A 269 -1.31 0.92 25.90
C LYS A 269 0.03 0.21 26.05
N TYR A 270 0.40 -0.60 25.04
CA TYR A 270 1.67 -1.31 25.02
C TYR A 270 2.73 -0.45 24.32
N ASN A 271 3.97 -0.55 24.77
CA ASN A 271 5.11 0.08 24.10
C ASN A 271 5.69 -0.90 23.09
N TYR A 272 5.44 -0.67 21.80
CA TYR A 272 5.82 -1.61 20.74
C TYR A 272 6.18 -0.90 19.44
N ASP A 273 6.96 -1.60 18.60
CA ASP A 273 7.64 -1.06 17.42
C ASP A 273 6.71 -0.41 16.38
N LEU A 274 5.41 -0.72 16.39
CA LEU A 274 4.44 -0.16 15.44
C LEU A 274 3.56 0.94 16.02
N ARG A 275 3.86 1.49 17.20
CA ARG A 275 3.04 2.52 17.86
C ARG A 275 2.66 3.69 16.93
N ASP A 276 3.61 4.22 16.18
CA ASP A 276 3.36 5.35 15.26
C ASP A 276 2.49 4.95 14.07
N ASN A 277 2.70 3.74 13.53
CA ASN A 277 1.86 3.18 12.48
C ASN A 277 0.43 2.94 13.00
N THR A 278 0.29 2.52 14.25
CA THR A 278 -1.02 2.30 14.91
C THR A 278 -1.77 3.59 15.12
N LEU A 279 -1.10 4.64 15.59
CA LEU A 279 -1.68 5.98 15.64
C LEU A 279 -2.15 6.39 14.24
N ARG A 280 -1.29 6.27 13.23
CA ARG A 280 -1.61 6.57 11.83
C ARG A 280 -2.84 5.82 11.33
N GLN A 281 -2.90 4.51 11.53
CA GLN A 281 -4.04 3.70 11.09
C GLN A 281 -5.32 4.02 11.84
N LYS A 282 -5.24 4.31 13.15
CA LYS A 282 -6.38 4.77 13.94
C LYS A 282 -6.93 6.10 13.40
N GLY A 283 -6.04 7.07 13.14
CA GLY A 283 -6.39 8.37 12.55
C GLY A 283 -7.05 8.21 11.17
N ASN A 284 -6.46 7.38 10.29
CA ASN A 284 -7.01 7.09 8.97
C ASN A 284 -8.39 6.44 9.01
N THR A 285 -8.58 5.49 9.94
CA THR A 285 -9.86 4.81 10.16
C THR A 285 -10.94 5.79 10.59
N LEU A 286 -10.65 6.66 11.56
CA LEU A 286 -11.57 7.69 12.03
C LEU A 286 -11.88 8.74 10.97
N ALA A 287 -10.87 9.20 10.22
CA ALA A 287 -11.08 10.17 9.15
C ALA A 287 -11.98 9.60 8.04
N THR A 288 -11.77 8.35 7.66
CA THR A 288 -12.63 7.65 6.68
C THR A 288 -14.05 7.49 7.21
N HIS A 289 -14.22 7.21 8.51
CA HIS A 289 -15.53 7.16 9.14
C HIS A 289 -16.27 8.51 9.11
N TYR A 290 -15.58 9.62 9.38
CA TYR A 290 -16.18 10.96 9.29
C TYR A 290 -16.58 11.30 7.85
N LEU A 291 -15.76 10.93 6.86
CA LEU A 291 -16.13 11.08 5.46
C LEU A 291 -17.37 10.25 5.11
N ASP A 292 -17.39 8.96 5.44
CA ASP A 292 -18.55 8.07 5.20
C ASP A 292 -19.82 8.60 5.88
N THR A 293 -19.69 9.18 7.08
CA THR A 293 -20.80 9.78 7.83
C THR A 293 -21.33 11.02 7.13
N PHE A 294 -20.45 11.95 6.76
CA PHE A 294 -20.84 13.16 6.01
C PHE A 294 -21.48 12.81 4.67
N MET A 295 -20.90 11.87 3.91
CA MET A 295 -21.44 11.46 2.61
C MET A 295 -22.83 10.81 2.69
N LYS A 296 -23.20 10.24 3.83
CA LYS A 296 -24.56 9.71 4.08
C LYS A 296 -25.53 10.79 4.55
N ASP A 297 -25.02 11.79 5.28
CA ASP A 297 -25.82 12.85 5.87
C ASP A 297 -25.01 14.16 5.91
N ASN A 298 -25.20 15.00 4.88
CA ASN A 298 -24.53 16.29 4.78
C ASN A 298 -24.89 17.26 5.91
N THR A 299 -25.94 17.00 6.70
CA THR A 299 -26.29 17.85 7.85
C THR A 299 -25.29 17.69 9.00
N LYS A 300 -24.47 16.64 8.98
CA LYS A 300 -23.41 16.37 9.98
C LYS A 300 -22.08 17.06 9.67
N PHE A 301 -22.07 18.08 8.82
CA PHE A 301 -20.86 18.81 8.43
C PHE A 301 -20.04 19.27 9.65
N ASP A 302 -20.66 20.00 10.60
CA ASP A 302 -19.96 20.54 11.76
C ASP A 302 -19.43 19.45 12.69
N GLU A 303 -20.19 18.36 12.87
CA GLU A 303 -19.77 17.19 13.66
C GLU A 303 -18.51 16.55 13.05
N CYS A 304 -18.53 16.31 11.73
CA CYS A 304 -17.43 15.67 11.02
C CYS A 304 -16.17 16.54 10.99
N VAL A 305 -16.32 17.84 10.70
CA VAL A 305 -15.20 18.79 10.70
C VAL A 305 -14.59 18.90 12.09
N LYS A 306 -15.40 19.04 13.14
CA LYS A 306 -14.90 19.06 14.53
C LYS A 306 -14.15 17.78 14.88
N GLY A 307 -14.69 16.63 14.51
CA GLY A 307 -14.06 15.33 14.73
C GLY A 307 -12.69 15.21 14.06
N LEU A 308 -12.57 15.69 12.81
CA LEU A 308 -11.31 15.69 12.06
C LEU A 308 -10.29 16.69 12.60
N LEU A 309 -10.72 17.88 13.02
CA LEU A 309 -9.83 18.86 13.65
C LEU A 309 -9.24 18.33 14.96
N ASN A 310 -10.06 17.66 15.78
CA ASN A 310 -9.55 17.00 16.99
C ASN A 310 -8.46 15.95 16.66
N LEU A 311 -8.54 15.26 15.51
CA LEU A 311 -7.48 14.34 15.08
C LEU A 311 -6.19 15.07 14.69
N LEU A 312 -6.29 16.25 14.07
CA LEU A 312 -5.13 17.09 13.77
C LEU A 312 -4.46 17.63 15.03
N ASP A 313 -5.25 17.97 16.05
CA ASP A 313 -4.77 18.49 17.34
C ASP A 313 -4.07 17.42 18.18
N THR A 314 -4.37 16.14 17.94
CA THR A 314 -3.57 15.04 18.51
C THR A 314 -2.26 14.87 17.74
N GLU A 315 -1.16 14.54 18.43
CA GLU A 315 0.14 14.14 17.84
C GLU A 315 0.04 12.79 17.11
N CYS A 316 -0.94 12.61 16.25
CA CYS A 316 -1.14 11.44 15.44
C CYS A 316 -0.31 11.58 14.16
N PRO A 317 0.68 10.70 13.89
CA PRO A 317 1.26 10.55 12.56
C PRO A 317 0.13 10.27 11.55
N GLY A 318 0.19 10.74 10.30
CA GLY A 318 -0.88 10.52 9.32
C GLY A 318 -1.85 11.68 9.09
N HIS A 319 -1.47 12.90 9.46
CA HIS A 319 -2.29 14.10 9.24
C HIS A 319 -2.66 14.32 7.77
N GLU A 320 -1.93 13.73 6.82
CA GLU A 320 -2.15 13.89 5.39
C GLU A 320 -3.56 13.42 4.98
N HIS A 321 -3.98 12.24 5.46
CA HIS A 321 -5.30 11.70 5.16
C HIS A 321 -6.41 12.52 5.82
N VAL A 322 -6.17 13.01 7.04
CA VAL A 322 -7.11 13.88 7.76
C VAL A 322 -7.33 15.20 7.03
N LEU A 323 -6.24 15.84 6.56
CA LEU A 323 -6.29 17.08 5.77
C LEU A 323 -6.99 16.87 4.42
N LEU A 324 -6.71 15.76 3.74
CA LEU A 324 -7.39 15.38 2.51
C LEU A 324 -8.91 15.27 2.73
N VAL A 325 -9.33 14.55 3.79
CA VAL A 325 -10.75 14.38 4.11
C VAL A 325 -11.41 15.72 4.47
N LEU A 326 -10.74 16.58 5.24
CA LEU A 326 -11.24 17.94 5.52
C LEU A 326 -11.45 18.74 4.22
N GLY A 327 -10.49 18.71 3.30
CA GLY A 327 -10.61 19.36 1.99
C GLY A 327 -11.80 18.83 1.19
N ILE A 328 -12.01 17.52 1.16
CA ILE A 328 -13.14 16.87 0.46
C ILE A 328 -14.48 17.30 1.07
N ILE A 329 -14.61 17.25 2.40
CA ILE A 329 -15.85 17.61 3.10
C ILE A 329 -16.20 19.09 2.86
N HIS A 330 -15.22 20.00 2.97
CA HIS A 330 -15.43 21.42 2.68
C HIS A 330 -15.83 21.66 1.22
N HIS A 331 -15.18 21.02 0.26
CA HIS A 331 -15.52 21.14 -1.16
C HIS A 331 -16.95 20.68 -1.44
N ARG A 332 -17.34 19.51 -0.91
CA ARG A 332 -18.67 18.92 -1.09
C ARG A 332 -19.77 19.72 -0.41
N ASN A 333 -19.46 20.41 0.68
CA ASN A 333 -20.37 21.33 1.36
C ASN A 333 -20.45 22.71 0.67
N GLY A 334 -19.75 22.93 -0.45
CA GLY A 334 -19.73 24.20 -1.18
C GLY A 334 -18.76 25.25 -0.64
N SER A 335 -17.98 24.92 0.39
CA SER A 335 -16.95 25.79 0.96
C SER A 335 -15.63 25.66 0.19
N VAL A 336 -15.52 26.37 -0.94
CA VAL A 336 -14.33 26.34 -1.79
C VAL A 336 -13.09 26.87 -1.06
N GLU A 337 -13.23 27.94 -0.29
CA GLU A 337 -12.13 28.54 0.48
C GLU A 337 -11.60 27.57 1.55
N GLY A 338 -12.50 26.88 2.26
CA GLY A 338 -12.14 25.86 3.22
C GLY A 338 -11.43 24.67 2.57
N ALA A 339 -11.88 24.24 1.38
CA ALA A 339 -11.23 23.16 0.64
C ALA A 339 -9.81 23.54 0.22
N ILE A 340 -9.63 24.73 -0.36
CA ILE A 340 -8.32 25.24 -0.78
C ILE A 340 -7.36 25.33 0.42
N LYS A 341 -7.84 25.83 1.56
CA LYS A 341 -7.04 25.91 2.79
C LYS A 341 -6.40 24.55 3.14
N TYR A 342 -7.20 23.49 3.24
CA TYR A 342 -6.69 22.19 3.67
C TYR A 342 -5.89 21.47 2.59
N TYR A 343 -6.21 21.65 1.30
CA TYR A 343 -5.37 21.12 0.22
C TYR A 343 -4.01 21.82 0.15
N ASN A 344 -3.94 23.13 0.38
CA ASN A 344 -2.65 23.82 0.46
C ASN A 344 -1.86 23.38 1.69
N GLU A 345 -2.50 23.24 2.86
CA GLU A 345 -1.81 22.73 4.05
C GLU A 345 -1.26 21.31 3.82
N LEU A 346 -1.99 20.46 3.09
CA LEU A 346 -1.51 19.14 2.69
C LEU A 346 -0.28 19.22 1.77
N LEU A 347 -0.26 20.17 0.83
CA LEU A 347 0.85 20.36 -0.14
C LEU A 347 2.08 21.06 0.46
N GLU A 348 1.89 21.90 1.48
CA GLU A 348 2.94 22.69 2.12
C GLU A 348 3.69 21.91 3.21
N ARG A 349 3.17 20.78 3.68
CA ARG A 349 3.86 19.95 4.68
C ARG A 349 5.07 19.25 4.03
N PRO A 350 6.32 19.55 4.47
CA PRO A 350 7.47 18.75 4.05
C PRO A 350 7.31 17.33 4.61
N ASP A 351 7.71 16.31 3.83
CA ASP A 351 7.79 14.91 4.27
C ASP A 351 8.43 14.84 5.67
N ARG A 352 7.63 14.61 6.73
CA ARG A 352 8.11 14.57 8.12
C ARG A 352 8.97 13.34 8.43
N ASP A 353 9.21 12.46 7.46
CA ASP A 353 10.04 11.26 7.63
C ASP A 353 11.55 11.54 7.47
N VAL A 354 11.99 12.78 7.21
CA VAL A 354 13.40 13.09 6.91
C VAL A 354 14.22 13.51 8.15
N ASP A 355 13.60 14.09 9.19
CA ASP A 355 14.37 14.74 10.28
C ASP A 355 14.66 13.82 11.49
N GLY A 356 13.96 12.68 11.62
CA GLY A 356 14.16 11.75 12.75
C GLY A 356 15.46 10.93 12.69
N VAL A 357 16.07 10.78 11.51
CA VAL A 357 17.25 9.90 11.31
C VAL A 357 18.58 10.64 11.46
N MET A 358 18.57 11.98 11.47
CA MET A 358 19.80 12.79 11.53
C MET A 358 20.22 13.23 12.93
N GLN A 359 19.36 13.10 13.96
CA GLN A 359 19.69 13.60 15.31
C GLN A 359 20.18 12.56 16.32
N SER A 360 20.21 11.26 16.00
CA SER A 360 20.71 10.23 16.95
C SER A 360 22.18 9.81 16.72
N LYS A 361 22.96 10.57 15.93
CA LYS A 361 24.39 10.32 15.71
C LYS A 361 25.27 11.55 15.82
N VAL A 362 24.97 12.48 16.74
CA VAL A 362 25.98 13.43 17.24
C VAL A 362 25.67 13.74 18.71
N SER A 363 26.12 12.86 19.60
CA SER A 363 26.52 13.19 20.97
C SER A 363 27.28 12.03 21.57
#